data_AF-X1I9X7-F1
#
_entry.id   AF-X1I9X7-F1
#
_cell.length_a   1.000
_cell.length_b   1.000
_cell.length_c   1.000
_cell.angle_alpha   90.00
_cell.angle_beta   90.00
_cell.angle_gamma   90.00
#
_symmetry.space_group_name_H-M   'P 1'
#
loop_
_entity.id
_entity.type
_entity.pdbx_description
1 polymer ?
#
loop_
_entity_poly.entity_id
_entity_poly.type
_entity_poly.pdbx_seq_one_letter_code
_entity_poly.pdbx_strand_id
1 'polypeptide(L)'
;MIETKLDPKEEREYAKLRKLSQKLHIPIPEAFLTLEVFDKNGRVIQRHRQRSHSWVRNVYNLMFSQLAGKDIDDAAVFGAGKLNYKVTGGAIKQTDKCGGTSNAVDSLISGYRAAAADDERGILVGYGTAAESFEDYVLENLIIEGTTDDGHHLSYVESEVHSITWT
;
A
#
# COMPACT_ATOMS: atom_id res chain seq x y z
N MET A 1 27.41 -12.19 24.73
CA MET A 1 26.31 -12.06 23.74
C MET A 1 25.15 -11.38 24.46
N ILE A 2 24.92 -10.09 24.21
CA ILE A 2 23.87 -9.33 24.88
C ILE A 2 22.74 -9.17 23.86
N GLU A 3 21.74 -10.02 23.98
CA GLU A 3 20.45 -9.81 23.33
C GLU A 3 19.76 -8.69 24.11
N THR A 4 19.84 -7.45 23.60
CA THR A 4 19.14 -6.32 24.21
C THR A 4 17.65 -6.51 23.95
N LYS A 5 16.98 -7.22 24.86
CA LYS A 5 15.52 -7.32 24.87
C LYS A 5 14.95 -5.93 25.06
N LEU A 6 13.90 -5.60 24.30
CA LEU A 6 13.09 -4.40 24.54
C LEU A 6 12.57 -4.38 25.98
N ASP A 7 12.08 -3.20 26.42
CA ASP A 7 11.34 -3.09 27.68
C ASP A 7 10.28 -4.22 27.73
N PRO A 8 10.28 -5.06 28.77
CA PRO A 8 9.31 -6.16 28.92
C PRO A 8 7.85 -5.72 28.76
N LYS A 9 7.54 -4.45 29.05
CA LYS A 9 6.21 -3.88 28.84
C LYS A 9 5.89 -3.73 27.35
N GLU A 10 6.83 -3.24 26.57
CA GLU A 10 6.68 -3.00 25.13
C GLU A 10 6.54 -4.31 24.35
N GLU A 11 7.32 -5.33 24.71
CA GLU A 11 7.20 -6.69 24.14
C GLU A 11 5.82 -7.31 24.37
N ARG A 12 5.22 -7.06 25.54
CA ARG A 12 3.85 -7.52 25.82
C ARG A 12 2.82 -6.84 24.92
N GLU A 13 2.97 -5.54 24.64
CA GLU A 13 2.09 -4.82 23.73
C GLU A 13 2.25 -5.29 22.28
N TYR A 14 3.47 -5.54 21.81
CA TYR A 14 3.70 -6.14 20.49
C TYR A 14 3.07 -7.52 20.36
N ALA A 15 3.17 -8.36 21.39
CA ALA A 15 2.54 -9.67 21.40
C ALA A 15 1.00 -9.58 21.31
N LYS A 16 0.38 -8.58 21.98
CA LYS A 16 -1.06 -8.32 21.86
C LYS A 16 -1.44 -7.86 20.46
N LEU A 17 -0.69 -6.92 19.88
CA LEU A 17 -0.93 -6.42 18.52
C LEU A 17 -0.85 -7.54 17.49
N ARG A 18 0.15 -8.43 17.59
CA ARG A 18 0.29 -9.60 16.70
C ARG A 18 -0.90 -10.55 16.79
N LYS A 19 -1.39 -10.83 18.01
CA LYS A 19 -2.59 -11.66 18.19
C LYS A 19 -3.84 -10.99 17.60
N LEU A 20 -3.98 -9.68 17.79
CA LEU A 20 -5.10 -8.92 17.23
C LEU A 20 -5.05 -8.91 15.71
N SER A 21 -3.88 -8.71 15.11
CA SER A 21 -3.73 -8.67 13.67
C SER A 21 -4.05 -10.00 13.00
N GLN A 22 -3.61 -11.11 13.61
CA GLN A 22 -4.00 -12.45 13.20
C GLN A 22 -5.53 -12.64 13.25
N LYS A 23 -6.17 -12.20 14.34
CA LYS A 23 -7.64 -12.26 14.48
C LYS A 23 -8.37 -11.44 13.41
N LEU A 24 -7.83 -10.28 13.05
CA LEU A 24 -8.43 -9.36 12.08
C LEU A 24 -7.98 -9.62 10.63
N HIS A 25 -7.09 -10.59 10.39
CA HIS A 25 -6.47 -10.85 9.10
C HIS A 25 -5.76 -9.62 8.50
N ILE A 26 -5.23 -8.74 9.37
CA ILE A 26 -4.47 -7.56 8.97
C ILE A 26 -2.98 -7.92 9.03
N PRO A 27 -2.21 -7.76 7.94
CA PRO A 27 -0.78 -7.96 7.98
C PRO A 27 -0.11 -6.88 8.85
N ILE A 28 0.59 -7.29 9.92
CA ILE A 28 1.54 -6.43 10.64
C ILE A 28 2.95 -6.81 10.20
N PRO A 29 3.54 -6.09 9.25
CA PRO A 29 4.94 -6.24 8.91
C PRO A 29 5.83 -5.88 10.11
N GLU A 30 6.86 -6.69 10.32
CA GLU A 30 7.85 -6.50 11.37
C GLU A 30 9.24 -6.37 10.72
N ALA A 31 9.85 -5.20 10.86
CA ALA A 31 11.23 -4.99 10.43
C ALA A 31 12.19 -5.17 11.60
N PHE A 32 13.38 -5.71 11.33
CA PHE A 32 14.46 -5.86 12.32
C PHE A 32 15.76 -5.34 11.72
N LEU A 33 16.53 -4.59 12.52
CA LEU A 33 17.89 -4.23 12.19
C LEU A 33 18.82 -5.24 12.85
N THR A 34 19.63 -5.92 12.03
CA THR A 34 20.68 -6.83 12.52
C THR A 34 22.04 -6.25 12.13
N LEU A 35 22.89 -6.07 13.12
CA LEU A 35 24.29 -5.68 12.98
C LEU A 35 25.16 -6.86 13.42
N GLU A 36 25.96 -7.38 12.49
CA GLU A 36 26.91 -8.48 12.73
C GLU A 36 28.33 -7.98 12.54
N VAL A 37 29.21 -8.31 13.48
CA VAL A 37 30.64 -8.01 13.45
C VAL A 37 31.38 -9.33 13.33
N PHE A 38 32.25 -9.42 12.32
CA PHE A 38 33.00 -10.62 11.98
C PHE A 38 34.48 -10.45 12.32
N ASP A 39 35.15 -11.53 12.72
CA ASP A 39 36.62 -11.58 12.81
C ASP A 39 37.26 -11.78 11.42
N LYS A 40 38.59 -11.73 11.38
CA LYS A 40 39.38 -11.97 10.15
C LYS A 40 39.21 -13.37 9.54
N ASN A 41 38.65 -14.32 10.29
CA ASN A 41 38.39 -15.69 9.85
C ASN A 41 36.91 -15.89 9.47
N GLY A 42 36.12 -14.81 9.41
CA GLY A 42 34.69 -14.85 9.08
C GLY A 42 33.77 -15.32 10.21
N ARG A 43 34.25 -15.41 11.46
CA ARG A 43 33.44 -15.80 12.61
C ARG A 43 32.73 -14.60 13.21
N VAL A 44 31.45 -14.73 13.53
CA VAL A 44 30.67 -13.67 14.22
C VAL A 44 31.18 -13.50 15.64
N ILE A 45 31.78 -12.35 15.94
CA ILE A 45 32.24 -11.99 17.30
C ILE A 45 31.23 -11.15 18.06
N GLN A 46 30.35 -10.44 17.34
CA GLN A 46 29.24 -9.71 17.94
C GLN A 46 28.04 -9.72 16.99
N ARG A 47 26.87 -9.93 17.57
CA ARG A 47 25.59 -9.79 16.88
C ARG A 47 24.69 -8.93 17.73
N HIS A 48 24.19 -7.86 17.15
CA HIS A 48 23.14 -7.04 17.73
C HIS A 48 21.93 -7.13 16.79
N ARG A 49 20.82 -7.62 17.31
CA ARG A 49 19.55 -7.65 16.59
C ARG A 49 18.54 -6.88 17.39
N GLN A 50 17.97 -5.85 16.79
CA GLN A 50 16.90 -5.07 17.38
C GLN A 50 15.72 -5.00 16.43
N ARG A 51 14.52 -4.88 16.99
CA ARG A 51 13.34 -4.55 16.20
C ARG A 51 13.53 -3.13 15.64
N SER A 52 13.19 -2.96 14.36
CA SER A 52 13.22 -1.63 13.76
C SER A 52 12.08 -0.82 14.35
N HIS A 53 12.44 0.23 15.08
CA HIS A 53 11.49 1.27 15.50
C HIS A 53 11.05 2.15 14.33
N SER A 54 11.56 1.93 13.12
CA SER A 54 11.22 2.69 11.92
C SER A 54 9.89 2.30 11.30
N TRP A 55 9.19 1.27 11.81
CA TRP A 55 7.80 1.01 11.45
C TRP A 55 6.83 1.98 12.14
N VAL A 56 7.10 3.27 11.99
CA VAL A 56 6.28 4.35 12.51
C VAL A 56 5.16 4.69 11.53
N ARG A 57 4.18 5.48 11.99
CA ARG A 57 3.08 5.99 11.16
C ARG A 57 3.54 6.53 9.81
N ASN A 58 4.68 7.23 9.72
CA ASN A 58 5.21 7.70 8.44
C ASN A 58 5.43 6.57 7.44
N VAL A 59 6.13 5.50 7.86
CA VAL A 59 6.46 4.38 6.98
C VAL A 59 5.20 3.62 6.62
N TYR A 60 4.31 3.37 7.58
CA TYR A 60 3.03 2.75 7.31
C TYR A 60 2.21 3.58 6.31
N ASN A 61 2.05 4.89 6.54
CA ASN A 61 1.25 5.75 5.68
C ASN A 61 1.86 5.87 4.27
N LEU A 62 3.19 5.94 4.14
CA LEU A 62 3.86 5.93 2.84
C LEU A 62 3.61 4.62 2.09
N MET A 63 3.80 3.47 2.75
CA MET A 63 3.58 2.16 2.11
C MET A 63 2.10 1.91 1.81
N PHE A 64 1.21 2.25 2.74
CA PHE A 64 -0.22 2.08 2.56
C PHE A 64 -0.72 2.97 1.42
N SER A 65 -0.29 4.22 1.35
CA SER A 65 -0.60 5.12 0.23
C SER A 65 -0.25 4.47 -1.11
N GLN A 66 0.98 3.95 -1.25
CA GLN A 66 1.41 3.26 -2.47
C GLN A 66 0.61 1.99 -2.77
N LEU A 67 0.43 1.11 -1.77
CA LEU A 67 -0.23 -0.18 -1.95
C LEU A 67 -1.74 -0.06 -2.21
N ALA A 68 -2.40 0.90 -1.57
CA ALA A 68 -3.83 1.13 -1.70
C ALA A 68 -4.19 2.09 -2.84
N GLY A 69 -3.20 2.68 -3.52
CA GLY A 69 -3.43 3.74 -4.48
C GLY A 69 -4.15 4.95 -3.86
N LYS A 70 -3.85 5.29 -2.60
CA LYS A 70 -4.51 6.42 -1.94
C LYS A 70 -3.55 7.59 -1.75
N ASP A 71 -3.94 8.73 -2.31
CA ASP A 71 -3.23 9.99 -2.15
C ASP A 71 -3.22 10.43 -0.67
N ILE A 72 -2.11 11.01 -0.23
CA ILE A 72 -1.91 11.48 1.16
C ILE A 72 -2.49 12.89 1.38
N ASP A 73 -3.75 13.06 1.03
CA ASP A 73 -4.49 14.33 0.98
C ASP A 73 -5.15 14.73 2.30
N ASP A 74 -5.05 13.87 3.33
CA ASP A 74 -5.60 14.10 4.65
C ASP A 74 -4.96 15.32 5.34
N ALA A 75 -5.82 16.24 5.78
CA ALA A 75 -5.48 17.58 6.30
C ALA A 75 -4.37 17.63 7.37
N ALA A 76 -3.88 18.84 7.67
CA ALA A 76 -2.64 19.19 8.40
C ALA A 76 -2.52 18.72 9.87
N VAL A 77 -3.30 17.75 10.31
CA VAL A 77 -3.19 17.10 11.62
C VAL A 77 -2.60 15.71 11.44
N PHE A 78 -1.44 15.48 12.06
CA PHE A 78 -0.80 14.16 12.09
C PHE A 78 -1.37 13.33 13.23
N GLY A 79 -1.99 12.20 12.94
CA GLY A 79 -2.68 11.44 13.98
C GLY A 79 -3.30 10.13 13.51
N ALA A 80 -3.98 9.45 14.44
CA ALA A 80 -4.75 8.24 14.13
C ALA A 80 -5.87 8.54 13.12
N GLY A 81 -6.10 7.60 12.20
CA GLY A 81 -7.10 7.76 11.14
C GLY A 81 -6.73 8.79 10.06
N LYS A 82 -5.48 9.26 10.03
CA LYS A 82 -4.98 10.22 9.03
C LYS A 82 -3.91 9.61 8.14
N LEU A 83 -4.07 9.80 6.83
CA LEU A 83 -3.11 9.40 5.82
C LEU A 83 -2.26 10.60 5.36
N ASN A 84 -1.28 10.97 6.20
CA ASN A 84 -0.25 11.97 5.91
C ASN A 84 1.08 11.55 6.56
N TYR A 85 2.19 12.24 6.28
CA TYR A 85 3.48 11.91 6.91
C TYR A 85 4.30 13.13 7.29
N LYS A 86 5.24 12.99 8.22
CA LYS A 86 6.19 14.05 8.57
C LYS A 86 7.47 13.94 7.75
N VAL A 87 7.93 15.03 7.14
CA VAL A 87 9.29 15.07 6.56
C VAL A 87 10.35 15.12 7.66
N THR A 88 11.62 14.98 7.30
CA THR A 88 12.75 14.99 8.25
C THR A 88 12.82 16.27 9.10
N GLY A 89 12.33 17.39 8.57
CA GLY A 89 12.19 18.65 9.32
C GLY A 89 10.99 18.73 10.27
N GLY A 90 10.20 17.64 10.42
CA GLY A 90 9.05 17.57 11.33
C GLY A 90 7.75 18.16 10.80
N ALA A 91 7.79 18.91 9.68
CA ALA A 91 6.61 19.42 9.00
C ALA A 91 5.74 18.29 8.44
N ILE A 92 4.42 18.46 8.49
CA ILE A 92 3.47 17.52 7.91
C ILE A 92 3.43 17.76 6.41
N LYS A 93 3.62 16.68 5.65
CA LYS A 93 3.42 16.64 4.21
C LYS A 93 2.05 16.01 3.93
N GLN A 94 1.26 16.76 3.21
CA GLN A 94 0.01 16.35 2.58
C GLN A 94 0.11 16.75 1.10
N THR A 95 -0.38 15.91 0.21
CA THR A 95 -0.40 16.17 -1.23
C THR A 95 -1.53 15.38 -1.85
N ASP A 96 -2.03 15.88 -2.97
CA ASP A 96 -2.94 15.22 -3.91
C ASP A 96 -2.29 14.03 -4.65
N LYS A 97 -1.35 13.33 -4.02
CA LYS A 97 -0.52 12.28 -4.63
C LYS A 97 -0.20 11.19 -3.65
N CYS A 98 0.14 10.00 -4.14
CA CYS A 98 0.73 8.97 -3.31
C CYS A 98 2.12 9.40 -2.81
N GLY A 99 2.49 8.94 -1.62
CA GLY A 99 3.74 9.32 -0.97
C GLY A 99 4.99 9.00 -1.79
N GLY A 100 5.63 10.00 -2.41
CA GLY A 100 6.81 9.82 -3.27
C GLY A 100 6.51 9.73 -4.77
N THR A 101 5.28 9.98 -5.20
CA THR A 101 4.88 9.99 -6.61
C THR A 101 4.72 11.40 -7.17
N SER A 102 4.82 11.52 -8.50
CA SER A 102 4.72 12.79 -9.22
C SER A 102 3.29 13.16 -9.62
N ASN A 103 2.36 12.19 -9.63
CA ASN A 103 0.98 12.37 -10.08
C ASN A 103 0.01 11.90 -9.00
N ALA A 104 -1.20 12.47 -9.00
CA ALA A 104 -2.33 11.88 -8.28
C ALA A 104 -2.55 10.46 -8.77
N VAL A 105 -2.91 9.53 -7.87
CA VAL A 105 -3.27 8.17 -8.28
C VAL A 105 -4.73 7.84 -7.99
N ASP A 106 -5.42 8.65 -7.18
CA ASP A 106 -6.86 8.56 -6.93
C ASP A 106 -7.62 9.60 -7.79
N SER A 107 -7.24 9.71 -9.07
CA SER A 107 -7.77 10.70 -10.02
C SER A 107 -8.17 10.06 -11.35
N LEU A 108 -8.93 10.79 -12.16
CA LEU A 108 -9.32 10.39 -13.53
C LEU A 108 -8.20 10.59 -14.56
N ILE A 109 -7.14 11.33 -14.21
CA ILE A 109 -6.07 11.72 -15.15
C ILE A 109 -4.88 10.77 -15.05
N SER A 110 -4.57 10.33 -13.84
CA SER A 110 -3.47 9.44 -13.53
C SER A 110 -3.92 8.59 -12.36
N GLY A 111 -3.85 7.27 -12.50
CA GLY A 111 -4.38 6.37 -11.49
C GLY A 111 -5.18 5.20 -12.05
N TYR A 112 -5.91 4.57 -11.14
CA TYR A 112 -6.74 3.40 -11.39
C TYR A 112 -8.24 3.73 -11.48
N ARG A 113 -8.61 5.01 -11.38
CA ARG A 113 -9.96 5.48 -11.72
C ARG A 113 -9.98 5.89 -13.20
N ALA A 114 -11.10 5.62 -13.86
CA ALA A 114 -11.33 5.96 -15.26
C ALA A 114 -12.55 6.88 -15.41
N ALA A 115 -12.50 7.78 -16.40
CA ALA A 115 -13.67 8.55 -16.80
C ALA A 115 -14.70 7.63 -17.49
N ALA A 116 -15.93 8.12 -17.69
CA ALA A 116 -16.91 7.38 -18.50
C ALA A 116 -16.36 7.18 -19.93
N ALA A 117 -16.55 5.98 -20.48
CA ALA A 117 -16.06 5.60 -21.81
C ALA A 117 -14.52 5.71 -22.01
N ASP A 118 -13.72 5.66 -20.94
CA ASP A 118 -12.25 5.64 -21.01
C ASP A 118 -11.71 4.20 -20.90
N ASP A 119 -11.15 3.70 -22.00
CA ASP A 119 -10.56 2.37 -22.13
C ASP A 119 -9.05 2.34 -21.86
N GLU A 120 -8.42 3.48 -21.58
CA GLU A 120 -6.97 3.54 -21.34
C GLU A 120 -6.60 3.23 -19.87
N ARG A 121 -7.59 3.20 -18.97
CA ARG A 121 -7.39 3.15 -17.51
C ARG A 121 -8.47 2.34 -16.79
N GLY A 122 -8.23 2.07 -15.52
CA GLY A 122 -9.17 1.37 -14.64
C GLY A 122 -9.16 -0.15 -14.82
N ILE A 123 -10.27 -0.78 -14.47
CA ILE A 123 -10.46 -2.22 -14.66
C ILE A 123 -11.08 -2.43 -16.04
N LEU A 124 -10.27 -2.92 -16.97
CA LEU A 124 -10.71 -3.27 -18.31
C LEU A 124 -11.21 -4.71 -18.33
N VAL A 125 -12.31 -4.95 -19.05
CA VAL A 125 -12.90 -6.27 -19.22
C VAL A 125 -12.83 -6.66 -20.68
N GLY A 126 -12.38 -7.88 -20.96
CA GLY A 126 -12.23 -8.40 -22.31
C GLY A 126 -12.87 -9.75 -22.50
N TYR A 127 -12.84 -10.22 -23.74
CA TYR A 127 -13.28 -11.55 -24.13
C TYR A 127 -12.24 -12.18 -25.06
N GLY A 128 -12.22 -13.51 -25.07
CA GLY A 128 -11.24 -14.26 -25.84
C GLY A 128 -11.43 -15.76 -25.68
N THR A 129 -10.61 -16.51 -26.39
CA THR A 129 -10.56 -17.98 -26.31
C THR A 129 -9.18 -18.51 -25.97
N ALA A 130 -8.19 -17.63 -25.83
CA ALA A 130 -6.88 -17.97 -25.31
C ALA A 130 -6.98 -18.58 -23.90
N ALA A 131 -6.08 -19.52 -23.62
CA ALA A 131 -5.95 -20.08 -22.27
C ALA A 131 -5.33 -19.04 -21.33
N GLU A 132 -5.80 -19.00 -20.07
CA GLU A 132 -5.25 -18.13 -19.02
C GLU A 132 -3.74 -18.36 -18.86
N SER A 133 -2.97 -17.28 -18.82
CA SER A 133 -1.55 -17.29 -18.50
C SER A 133 -1.22 -16.24 -17.44
N PHE A 134 -0.37 -16.59 -16.48
CA PHE A 134 0.16 -15.63 -15.50
C PHE A 134 1.06 -14.56 -16.12
N GLU A 135 1.49 -14.74 -17.37
CA GLU A 135 2.30 -13.78 -18.13
C GLU A 135 1.46 -12.91 -19.09
N ASP A 136 0.13 -13.08 -19.10
CA ASP A 136 -0.75 -12.23 -19.90
C ASP A 136 -0.72 -10.79 -19.37
N TYR A 137 -0.57 -9.84 -20.30
CA TYR A 137 -0.46 -8.41 -19.99
C TYR A 137 -1.45 -7.54 -20.78
N VAL A 138 -2.21 -8.14 -21.69
CA VAL A 138 -3.17 -7.47 -22.57
C VAL A 138 -4.36 -8.38 -22.84
N LEU A 139 -5.54 -7.80 -22.98
CA LEU A 139 -6.76 -8.52 -23.35
C LEU A 139 -6.70 -8.96 -24.83
N GLU A 140 -7.20 -10.15 -25.15
CA GLU A 140 -7.32 -10.61 -26.55
C GLU A 140 -8.25 -9.67 -27.34
N ASN A 141 -9.45 -9.41 -26.80
CA ASN A 141 -10.36 -8.38 -27.28
C ASN A 141 -10.93 -7.62 -26.08
N LEU A 142 -11.05 -6.31 -26.21
CA LEU A 142 -11.71 -5.46 -25.22
C LEU A 142 -13.24 -5.48 -25.44
N ILE A 143 -14.02 -5.50 -24.36
CA ILE A 143 -15.45 -5.18 -24.44
C ILE A 143 -15.58 -3.67 -24.65
N ILE A 144 -16.21 -3.26 -25.75
CA ILE A 144 -16.27 -1.86 -26.18
C ILE A 144 -17.39 -1.13 -25.43
N GLU A 145 -17.25 0.19 -25.18
CA GLU A 145 -18.43 0.97 -24.79
C GLU A 145 -19.48 0.90 -25.90
N GLY A 146 -20.57 0.21 -25.62
CA GLY A 146 -21.82 0.52 -26.29
C GLY A 146 -23.01 -0.11 -25.58
N THR A 147 -24.17 0.08 -26.21
CA THR A 147 -25.43 -0.57 -25.86
C THR A 147 -25.82 -1.65 -26.86
N THR A 148 -24.93 -2.02 -27.78
CA THR A 148 -25.16 -3.07 -28.78
C THR A 148 -25.32 -4.42 -28.09
N ASP A 149 -26.39 -5.13 -28.41
CA ASP A 149 -26.68 -6.46 -27.84
C ASP A 149 -26.01 -7.58 -28.67
N ASP A 150 -24.68 -7.60 -28.65
CA ASP A 150 -23.87 -8.63 -29.32
C ASP A 150 -22.97 -9.42 -28.35
N GLY A 151 -23.08 -9.15 -27.04
CA GLY A 151 -22.24 -9.77 -26.01
C GLY A 151 -20.82 -9.20 -25.92
N HIS A 152 -20.50 -8.17 -26.71
CA HIS A 152 -19.18 -7.55 -26.80
C HIS A 152 -19.18 -6.05 -26.47
N HIS A 153 -20.32 -5.53 -25.99
CA HIS A 153 -20.46 -4.15 -25.54
C HIS A 153 -20.99 -4.06 -24.11
N LEU A 154 -20.49 -3.08 -23.37
CA LEU A 154 -20.95 -2.73 -22.03
C LEU A 154 -20.96 -1.21 -21.90
N SER A 155 -22.07 -0.63 -21.45
CA SER A 155 -22.06 0.79 -21.08
C SER A 155 -21.55 0.93 -19.66
N TYR A 156 -20.43 1.62 -19.51
CA TYR A 156 -19.78 1.86 -18.23
C TYR A 156 -19.59 3.36 -17.99
N VAL A 157 -19.83 3.76 -16.74
CA VAL A 157 -19.77 5.15 -16.28
C VAL A 157 -18.45 5.45 -15.58
N GLU A 158 -18.24 6.70 -15.20
CA GLU A 158 -17.06 7.12 -14.43
C GLU A 158 -16.90 6.29 -13.15
N SER A 159 -15.66 5.93 -12.84
CA SER A 159 -15.31 5.26 -11.58
C SER A 159 -15.64 6.14 -10.37
N GLU A 160 -16.43 5.62 -9.43
CA GLU A 160 -16.78 6.33 -8.20
C GLU A 160 -15.54 6.62 -7.32
N VAL A 161 -15.66 7.64 -6.47
CA VAL A 161 -14.64 7.93 -5.45
C VAL A 161 -14.78 6.92 -4.31
N HIS A 162 -13.66 6.45 -3.78
CA HIS A 162 -13.64 5.63 -2.57
C HIS A 162 -14.40 6.32 -1.44
N SER A 163 -15.42 5.66 -0.91
CA SER A 163 -16.09 6.10 0.30
C SER A 163 -16.14 4.96 1.31
N ILE A 164 -15.82 5.29 2.56
CA ILE A 164 -16.10 4.41 3.70
C ILE A 164 -16.99 5.20 4.63
N THR A 165 -18.26 4.83 4.67
CA THR A 165 -19.24 5.41 5.59
C THR A 165 -19.41 4.44 6.75
N TRP A 166 -18.99 4.85 7.95
CA TRP A 166 -19.31 4.12 9.18
C TRP A 166 -20.64 4.67 9.70
N THR A 167 -21.70 3.88 9.58
CA THR A 167 -22.98 4.10 10.29
C THR A 167 -22.98 3.41 11.64
#